data_AF-S9U5W4-F1
#
_entry.id   AF-S9U5W4-F1
#
_cell.length_a   1.000
_cell.length_b   1.000
_cell.length_c   1.000
_cell.angle_alpha   90.00
_cell.angle_beta   90.00
_cell.angle_gamma   90.00
#
_symmetry.space_group_name_H-M   'P 1'
#
loop_
_entity.id
_entity.type
_entity.pdbx_description
1 polymer ?
#
loop_
_entity_poly.entity_id
_entity_poly.type
_entity_poly.pdbx_seq_one_letter_code
_entity_poly.pdbx_strand_id
1 'polypeptide(L)'
;MRSFAIWYSAKDENPETKEATVHINLWDKVEQDGDKNYCFDIGLLVEDITNIENIYLYAPFKVEKNELKDLGIVISNNKLVNAIFNENFTTTDGEPKRLIVNETEHKKAFVIYALEIESQILLRSCKSNGSTPGTIIEIKVSSIIPSDILRYYFRIRIQVQKNEIALINDEIKGVSIFSNQFTNTEIIDFRLNDVRSCSEELREQFNKGNKFGFLAIHYLILRNANDAMIHYGKEINSRMLENDLWKSYIDGANHNIIAYHIKSKADRIYNRKTGRYEINNYVEDFSDLSRFQYEKGTTRILTMYVMGIIGLGAIGGVLGNLISKLIKL
;
A
#
# COMPACT_ATOMS: atom_id res chain seq x y z
N MET A 1 -14.76 7.72 -2.94
CA MET A 1 -13.56 7.91 -3.78
C MET A 1 -12.53 6.86 -3.38
N ARG A 2 -11.73 6.29 -4.29
CA ARG A 2 -10.84 5.16 -3.99
C ARG A 2 -9.40 5.28 -4.51
N SER A 3 -9.05 6.37 -5.21
CA SER A 3 -7.71 6.54 -5.78
C SER A 3 -6.85 7.46 -4.93
N PHE A 4 -5.61 7.04 -4.71
CA PHE A 4 -4.53 7.95 -4.36
C PHE A 4 -4.20 8.84 -5.57
N ALA A 5 -3.56 9.97 -5.33
CA ALA A 5 -2.97 10.79 -6.38
C ALA A 5 -1.64 11.39 -5.93
N ILE A 6 -0.67 11.51 -6.86
CA ILE A 6 0.66 12.08 -6.61
C ILE A 6 0.99 13.09 -7.71
N TRP A 7 1.39 14.30 -7.30
CA TRP A 7 1.81 15.40 -8.17
C TRP A 7 2.79 16.32 -7.43
N TYR A 8 3.30 17.37 -8.09
CA TYR A 8 4.20 18.34 -7.47
C TYR A 8 3.93 19.78 -7.91
N SER A 9 4.35 20.76 -7.12
CA SER A 9 4.51 22.15 -7.57
C SER A 9 5.97 22.44 -7.87
N ALA A 10 6.23 23.28 -8.86
CA ALA A 10 7.56 23.73 -9.21
C ALA A 10 7.70 25.23 -8.95
N LYS A 11 8.95 25.69 -8.83
CA LYS A 11 9.27 27.11 -8.72
C LYS A 11 9.08 27.85 -10.04
N ASP A 12 9.33 27.18 -11.14
CA ASP A 12 9.20 27.73 -12.49
C ASP A 12 7.77 27.57 -13.01
N GLU A 13 7.30 28.50 -13.84
CA GLU A 13 5.95 28.44 -14.44
C GLU A 13 5.78 27.27 -15.41
N ASN A 14 6.86 26.88 -16.11
CA ASN A 14 6.87 25.78 -17.08
C ASN A 14 8.07 24.84 -16.82
N PRO A 15 8.01 24.03 -15.75
CA PRO A 15 9.11 23.16 -15.40
C PRO A 15 9.27 22.02 -16.40
N GLU A 16 10.49 21.54 -16.58
CA GLU A 16 10.71 20.25 -17.23
C GLU A 16 10.04 19.12 -16.41
N THR A 17 9.48 18.13 -17.11
CA THR A 17 8.84 16.98 -16.46
C THR A 17 9.84 16.24 -15.57
N LYS A 18 9.55 16.19 -14.28
CA LYS A 18 10.32 15.38 -13.34
C LYS A 18 9.91 13.92 -13.41
N GLU A 19 10.90 13.05 -13.48
CA GLU A 19 10.71 11.60 -13.49
C GLU A 19 10.71 11.03 -12.07
N ALA A 20 9.89 10.00 -11.84
CA ALA A 20 9.88 9.32 -10.54
C ALA A 20 9.54 7.82 -10.62
N THR A 21 9.98 7.07 -9.63
CA THR A 21 9.57 5.68 -9.38
C THR A 21 8.79 5.57 -8.08
N VAL A 22 7.58 5.02 -8.15
CA VAL A 22 6.69 4.86 -7.00
C VAL A 22 6.80 3.44 -6.44
N HIS A 23 6.90 3.33 -5.11
CA HIS A 23 6.87 2.08 -4.37
C HIS A 23 5.73 2.14 -3.36
N ILE A 24 4.79 1.21 -3.43
CA ILE A 24 3.68 1.12 -2.50
C ILE A 24 3.76 -0.24 -1.82
N ASN A 25 3.81 -0.27 -0.49
CA ASN A 25 3.56 -1.51 0.26
C ASN A 25 2.24 -1.38 1.01
N LEU A 26 1.40 -2.40 0.91
CA LEU A 26 0.17 -2.52 1.69
C LEU A 26 0.26 -3.77 2.56
N TRP A 27 0.01 -3.60 3.85
CA TRP A 27 -0.06 -4.69 4.82
C TRP A 27 -1.01 -4.34 5.95
N ASP A 28 -1.56 -5.35 6.59
CA ASP A 28 -2.47 -5.21 7.72
C ASP A 28 -1.78 -5.52 9.05
N LYS A 29 -2.19 -4.77 10.07
CA LYS A 29 -1.83 -4.94 11.47
C LYS A 29 -3.11 -5.26 12.23
N VAL A 30 -3.18 -6.46 12.80
CA VAL A 30 -4.28 -6.85 13.68
C VAL A 30 -3.91 -6.44 15.11
N GLU A 31 -4.72 -5.59 15.71
CA GLU A 31 -4.52 -5.15 17.09
C GLU A 31 -5.07 -6.18 18.09
N GLN A 32 -4.68 -6.04 19.37
CA GLN A 32 -5.04 -7.00 20.42
C GLN A 32 -6.55 -7.10 20.64
N ASP A 33 -7.30 -6.02 20.38
CA ASP A 33 -8.75 -5.96 20.52
C ASP A 33 -9.50 -6.51 19.29
N GLY A 34 -8.77 -6.99 18.28
CA GLY A 34 -9.32 -7.53 17.03
C GLY A 34 -9.59 -6.48 15.95
N ASP A 35 -9.35 -5.20 16.24
CA ASP A 35 -9.41 -4.14 15.24
C ASP A 35 -8.28 -4.27 14.21
N LYS A 36 -8.64 -4.04 12.95
CA LYS A 36 -7.75 -4.20 11.81
C LYS A 36 -7.32 -2.84 11.29
N ASN A 37 -6.03 -2.56 11.39
CA ASN A 37 -5.40 -1.38 10.84
C ASN A 37 -4.65 -1.74 9.56
N TYR A 38 -4.64 -0.85 8.58
CA TYR A 38 -3.85 -0.99 7.36
C TYR A 38 -2.72 0.02 7.36
N CYS A 39 -1.57 -0.43 6.87
CA CYS A 39 -0.40 0.39 6.68
C CYS A 39 -0.13 0.54 5.18
N PHE A 40 -0.14 1.78 4.71
CA PHE A 40 0.26 2.15 3.36
C PHE A 40 1.64 2.79 3.42
N ASP A 41 2.66 2.08 2.96
CA ASP A 41 4.00 2.64 2.80
C ASP A 41 4.13 3.18 1.39
N ILE A 42 4.26 4.49 1.24
CA ILE A 42 4.34 5.18 -0.05
C ILE A 42 5.74 5.78 -0.16
N GLY A 43 6.52 5.20 -1.06
CA GLY A 43 7.87 5.60 -1.42
C GLY A 43 7.91 6.25 -2.79
N LEU A 44 8.61 7.37 -2.91
CA LEU A 44 8.78 8.13 -4.15
C LEU A 44 10.28 8.41 -4.37
N LEU A 45 10.85 7.75 -5.38
CA LEU A 45 12.21 8.04 -5.86
C LEU A 45 12.10 9.05 -6.98
N VAL A 46 12.43 10.31 -6.69
CA VAL A 46 12.45 11.40 -7.66
C VAL A 46 13.85 11.46 -8.27
N GLU A 47 13.93 11.43 -9.61
CA GLU A 47 15.20 11.41 -10.33
C GLU A 47 15.95 12.75 -10.26
N ASP A 48 15.23 13.84 -10.02
CA ASP A 48 15.81 15.16 -9.81
C ASP A 48 14.86 16.06 -9.02
N ILE A 49 15.26 16.45 -7.81
CA ILE A 49 14.47 17.33 -6.93
C ILE A 49 14.65 18.82 -7.19
N THR A 50 15.54 19.22 -8.10
CA THR A 50 15.73 20.63 -8.44
C THR A 50 14.43 21.24 -8.94
N ASN A 51 14.19 22.50 -8.58
CA ASN A 51 12.99 23.28 -8.91
C ASN A 51 11.65 22.70 -8.42
N ILE A 52 11.62 21.56 -7.72
CA ILE A 52 10.43 21.10 -7.01
C ILE A 52 10.26 21.91 -5.73
N GLU A 53 9.09 22.49 -5.55
CA GLU A 53 8.74 23.24 -4.35
C GLU A 53 8.07 22.34 -3.31
N ASN A 54 7.01 21.63 -3.73
CA ASN A 54 6.27 20.71 -2.88
C ASN A 54 5.88 19.45 -3.65
N ILE A 55 5.86 18.32 -2.96
CA ILE A 55 5.26 17.08 -3.46
C ILE A 55 3.94 16.88 -2.74
N TYR A 56 2.90 16.51 -3.47
CA TYR A 56 1.57 16.29 -2.93
C TYR A 56 1.19 14.83 -3.11
N LEU A 57 0.72 14.22 -2.02
CA LEU A 57 0.14 12.89 -1.99
C LEU A 57 -1.27 13.00 -1.46
N TYR A 58 -2.26 12.67 -2.28
CA TYR A 58 -3.64 12.53 -1.84
C TYR A 58 -3.92 11.11 -1.36
N ALA A 59 -4.45 10.98 -0.15
CA ALA A 59 -5.01 9.75 0.41
C ALA A 59 -6.55 9.81 0.37
N PRO A 60 -7.24 8.76 -0.11
CA PRO A 60 -8.71 8.74 -0.25
C PRO A 60 -9.47 8.53 1.08
N PHE A 61 -8.88 8.97 2.19
CA PHE A 61 -9.41 8.88 3.54
C PHE A 61 -8.79 9.99 4.42
N LYS A 62 -9.35 10.17 5.61
CA LYS A 62 -8.83 11.11 6.59
C LYS A 62 -7.47 10.60 7.10
N VAL A 63 -6.51 11.50 7.23
CA VAL A 63 -5.18 11.22 7.78
C VAL A 63 -4.84 12.31 8.78
N GLU A 64 -4.43 11.90 9.97
CA GLU A 64 -3.90 12.76 11.02
C GLU A 64 -2.37 12.61 11.13
N LYS A 65 -1.69 13.58 11.77
CA LYS A 65 -0.22 13.56 11.83
C LYS A 65 0.35 12.37 12.61
N ASN A 66 -0.33 11.94 13.67
CA ASN A 66 0.04 10.78 14.48
C ASN A 66 -0.09 9.45 13.72
N GLU A 67 -0.84 9.42 12.63
CA GLU A 67 -0.99 8.28 11.72
C GLU A 67 0.12 8.21 10.66
N LEU A 68 0.91 9.28 10.55
CA LEU A 68 2.06 9.36 9.66
C LEU A 68 3.37 8.99 10.36
N LYS A 69 4.20 8.23 9.65
CA LYS A 69 5.55 7.91 10.10
C LYS A 69 6.54 8.03 8.95
N ASP A 70 7.64 8.74 9.18
CA ASP A 70 8.78 8.71 8.26
C ASP A 70 9.43 7.33 8.31
N LEU A 71 9.69 6.77 7.13
CA LEU A 71 10.42 5.52 6.99
C LEU A 71 11.85 5.73 6.52
N GLY A 72 12.28 6.95 6.18
CA GLY A 72 13.65 7.26 5.76
C GLY A 72 14.69 6.77 6.77
N ILE A 73 14.51 7.07 8.06
CA ILE A 73 15.40 6.57 9.12
C ILE A 73 15.29 5.04 9.27
N VAL A 74 14.07 4.49 9.21
CA VAL A 74 13.82 3.05 9.41
C VAL A 74 14.53 2.21 8.35
N ILE A 75 14.51 2.67 7.10
CA ILE A 75 15.14 1.99 5.97
C ILE A 75 16.60 2.38 5.79
N SER A 76 17.15 3.24 6.67
CA SER A 76 18.55 3.67 6.61
C SER A 76 19.51 2.58 7.10
N ASN A 77 19.32 1.35 6.62
CA ASN A 77 20.27 0.27 6.74
C ASN A 77 20.40 -0.47 5.41
N ASN A 78 21.62 -0.91 5.10
CA ASN A 78 21.96 -1.50 3.81
C ASN A 78 21.04 -2.66 3.39
N LYS A 79 20.68 -3.53 4.33
CA LYS A 79 19.87 -4.72 4.03
C LYS A 79 18.47 -4.35 3.58
N LEU A 80 17.79 -3.43 4.26
CA LEU A 80 16.44 -2.98 3.89
C LEU A 80 16.44 -2.21 2.57
N VAL A 81 17.47 -1.38 2.32
CA VAL A 81 17.65 -0.71 1.02
C VAL A 81 17.70 -1.77 -0.09
N ASN A 82 18.56 -2.78 0.06
CA ASN A 82 18.69 -3.85 -0.92
C ASN A 82 17.39 -4.63 -1.12
N ALA A 83 16.63 -4.86 -0.04
CA ALA A 83 15.34 -5.53 -0.09
C ALA A 83 14.26 -4.75 -0.85
N ILE A 84 14.19 -3.43 -0.62
CA ILE A 84 13.19 -2.52 -1.20
C ILE A 84 13.45 -2.33 -2.68
N PHE A 85 14.71 -2.11 -3.06
CA PHE A 85 15.09 -1.85 -4.46
C PHE A 85 15.43 -3.12 -5.25
N ASN A 86 15.57 -4.26 -4.58
CA ASN A 86 16.00 -5.55 -5.15
C ASN A 86 17.33 -5.43 -5.91
N GLU A 87 18.31 -4.81 -5.25
CA GLU A 87 19.65 -4.50 -5.77
C GLU A 87 20.69 -4.67 -4.65
N ASN A 88 21.98 -4.81 -5.01
CA ASN A 88 23.08 -4.93 -4.05
C ASN A 88 23.79 -3.59 -3.85
N PHE A 89 23.10 -2.62 -3.26
CA PHE A 89 23.67 -1.32 -2.98
C PHE A 89 24.64 -1.35 -1.80
N THR A 90 25.58 -0.40 -1.81
CA THR A 90 26.31 0.02 -0.62
C THR A 90 25.78 1.37 -0.15
N THR A 91 25.90 1.67 1.14
CA THR A 91 25.35 2.88 1.74
C THR A 91 26.43 3.64 2.50
N THR A 92 26.46 4.95 2.32
CA THR A 92 27.38 5.86 3.01
C THR A 92 26.56 6.80 3.90
N ASP A 93 26.87 6.80 5.20
CA ASP A 93 26.27 7.69 6.20
C ASP A 93 27.27 8.79 6.58
N GLY A 94 26.77 9.91 7.09
CA GLY A 94 27.62 11.04 7.52
C GLY A 94 26.94 12.40 7.50
N GLU A 95 25.79 12.54 6.83
CA GLU A 95 25.01 13.77 6.82
C GLU A 95 23.68 13.61 7.56
N PRO A 96 23.29 14.57 8.43
CA PRO A 96 22.00 14.52 9.09
C PRO A 96 20.84 14.37 8.11
N LYS A 97 19.93 13.45 8.43
CA LYS A 97 18.73 13.09 7.65
C LYS A 97 18.99 12.48 6.27
N ARG A 98 20.24 12.21 5.89
CA ARG A 98 20.59 11.71 4.56
C ARG A 98 21.39 10.42 4.67
N LEU A 99 20.92 9.39 4.00
CA LEU A 99 21.71 8.21 3.71
C LEU A 99 21.99 8.16 2.21
N ILE A 100 23.26 8.20 1.83
CA ILE A 100 23.65 8.06 0.44
C ILE A 100 23.63 6.57 0.08
N VAL A 101 22.85 6.23 -0.95
CA VAL A 101 22.88 4.93 -1.60
C VAL A 101 23.81 5.05 -2.79
N ASN A 102 24.96 4.38 -2.71
CA ASN A 102 26.02 4.50 -3.71
C ASN A 102 25.60 3.88 -5.04
N GLU A 103 26.22 4.31 -6.13
CA GLU A 103 25.97 3.74 -7.44
C GLU A 103 26.43 2.28 -7.55
N THR A 104 25.79 1.55 -8.45
CA THR A 104 26.19 0.21 -8.89
C THR A 104 26.44 0.24 -10.40
N GLU A 105 26.90 -0.87 -10.97
CA GLU A 105 27.11 -0.99 -12.42
C GLU A 105 25.86 -0.63 -13.25
N HIS A 106 24.66 -0.78 -12.68
CA HIS A 106 23.39 -0.62 -13.41
C HIS A 106 22.53 0.53 -12.91
N LYS A 107 22.83 1.11 -11.73
CA LYS A 107 21.97 2.10 -11.07
C LYS A 107 22.81 3.26 -10.54
N LYS A 108 22.35 4.48 -10.83
CA LYS A 108 22.96 5.69 -10.29
C LYS A 108 22.77 5.76 -8.76
N ALA A 109 23.62 6.54 -8.10
CA ALA A 109 23.47 6.87 -6.70
C ALA A 109 22.19 7.67 -6.44
N PHE A 110 21.67 7.64 -5.21
CA PHE A 110 20.55 8.45 -4.74
C PHE A 110 20.62 8.65 -3.23
N VAL A 111 19.85 9.62 -2.72
CA VAL A 111 19.78 9.93 -1.29
C VAL A 111 18.45 9.44 -0.73
N ILE A 112 18.48 8.64 0.33
CA ILE A 112 17.30 8.40 1.16
C ILE A 112 17.23 9.55 2.16
N TYR A 113 16.10 10.27 2.14
CA TYR A 113 15.91 11.44 2.99
C TYR A 113 14.89 11.17 4.09
N ALA A 114 15.31 11.39 5.34
CA ALA A 114 14.46 11.31 6.50
C ALA A 114 13.64 12.60 6.68
N LEU A 115 12.33 12.51 6.49
CA LEU A 115 11.42 13.63 6.64
C LEU A 115 11.12 13.91 8.12
N GLU A 116 11.11 15.20 8.48
CA GLU A 116 10.57 15.63 9.77
C GLU A 116 9.09 15.96 9.63
N ILE A 117 8.21 15.07 10.12
CA ILE A 117 6.76 15.13 9.93
C ILE A 117 6.19 16.48 10.41
N GLU A 118 6.68 17.01 11.54
CA GLU A 118 6.09 18.21 12.10
C GLU A 118 6.37 19.47 11.29
N SER A 119 7.58 19.59 10.72
CA SER A 119 8.03 20.81 10.04
C SER A 119 7.91 20.74 8.51
N GLN A 120 8.04 19.55 7.92
CA GLN A 120 8.11 19.35 6.48
C GLN A 120 6.82 18.79 5.88
N ILE A 121 5.86 18.33 6.70
CA ILE A 121 4.57 17.84 6.23
C ILE A 121 3.41 18.75 6.67
N LEU A 122 2.58 19.14 5.71
CA LEU A 122 1.30 19.79 5.94
C LEU A 122 0.16 18.88 5.48
N LEU A 123 -0.91 18.85 6.27
CA LEU A 123 -2.12 18.08 5.96
C LEU A 123 -3.24 19.04 5.62
N ARG A 124 -3.91 18.80 4.50
CA ARG A 124 -5.10 19.56 4.09
C ARG A 124 -6.23 18.59 3.79
N SER A 125 -7.38 18.81 4.42
CA SER A 125 -8.60 18.09 4.03
C SER A 125 -8.98 18.49 2.61
N CYS A 126 -9.38 17.52 1.80
CA CYS A 126 -9.90 17.73 0.46
C CYS A 126 -11.21 16.97 0.31
N LYS A 127 -12.26 17.64 -0.22
CA LYS A 127 -13.56 16.98 -0.36
C LYS A 127 -13.44 15.76 -1.26
N SER A 128 -14.09 14.70 -0.82
CA SER A 128 -14.25 13.45 -1.55
C SER A 128 -15.70 13.34 -2.01
N ASN A 129 -15.94 12.63 -3.10
CA ASN A 129 -17.31 12.30 -3.55
C ASN A 129 -18.02 11.27 -2.61
N GLY A 130 -17.36 10.84 -1.52
CA GLY A 130 -17.90 9.88 -0.55
C GLY A 130 -18.18 10.51 0.82
N SER A 131 -18.54 9.65 1.79
CA SER A 131 -18.94 10.04 3.15
C SER A 131 -17.80 10.60 4.00
N THR A 132 -16.56 10.18 3.74
CA THR A 132 -15.35 10.66 4.42
C THR A 132 -14.53 11.57 3.51
N PRO A 133 -14.07 12.74 3.99
CA PRO A 133 -13.14 13.57 3.24
C PRO A 133 -11.80 12.84 3.08
N GLY A 134 -11.05 13.16 2.02
CA GLY A 134 -9.68 12.69 1.92
C GLY A 134 -8.69 13.72 2.40
N THR A 135 -7.41 13.38 2.31
CA THR A 135 -6.32 14.22 2.83
C THR A 135 -5.23 14.40 1.80
N ILE A 136 -4.86 15.65 1.54
CA ILE A 136 -3.66 16.00 0.79
C ILE A 136 -2.52 16.14 1.80
N ILE A 137 -1.50 15.32 1.62
CA ILE A 137 -0.24 15.32 2.35
C ILE A 137 0.77 16.09 1.50
N GLU A 138 1.15 17.27 1.94
CA GLU A 138 2.08 18.18 1.27
C GLU A 138 3.46 18.06 1.91
N ILE A 139 4.46 17.63 1.14
CA ILE A 139 5.86 17.48 1.53
C ILE A 139 6.65 18.66 0.98
N LYS A 140 7.24 19.47 1.87
CA LYS A 140 7.99 20.69 1.52
C LYS A 140 9.41 20.38 1.04
N VAL A 141 9.56 20.12 -0.26
CA VAL A 141 10.86 19.82 -0.89
C VAL A 141 11.74 21.07 -0.99
N SER A 142 11.15 22.25 -1.12
CA SER A 142 11.88 23.54 -1.16
C SER A 142 12.78 23.79 0.06
N SER A 143 12.50 23.14 1.19
CA SER A 143 13.31 23.20 2.42
C SER A 143 14.58 22.35 2.36
N ILE A 144 14.69 21.47 1.36
CA ILE A 144 15.79 20.53 1.20
C ILE A 144 16.81 21.15 0.24
N ILE A 145 18.01 21.41 0.75
CA ILE A 145 19.15 21.80 -0.08
C ILE A 145 19.76 20.50 -0.64
N PRO A 146 19.75 20.28 -1.97
CA PRO A 146 20.35 19.11 -2.56
C PRO A 146 21.87 19.13 -2.36
N SER A 147 22.43 17.95 -2.12
CA SER A 147 23.86 17.65 -2.28
C SER A 147 24.23 17.56 -3.78
N ASP A 148 25.44 17.11 -4.10
CA ASP A 148 25.86 16.81 -5.48
C ASP A 148 24.97 15.76 -6.17
N ILE A 149 24.34 14.88 -5.39
CA ILE A 149 23.33 13.93 -5.86
C ILE A 149 21.96 14.61 -5.84
N LEU A 150 21.24 14.59 -6.97
CA LEU A 150 19.90 15.19 -7.13
C LEU A 150 18.75 14.19 -7.00
N ARG A 151 19.06 12.88 -6.98
CA ARG A 151 18.09 11.79 -6.88
C ARG A 151 17.72 11.57 -5.42
N TYR A 152 16.46 11.75 -5.05
CA TYR A 152 16.01 11.63 -3.66
C TYR A 152 14.87 10.64 -3.53
N TYR A 153 14.94 9.84 -2.48
CA TYR A 153 13.92 8.89 -2.08
C TYR A 153 13.26 9.35 -0.79
N PHE A 154 11.95 9.56 -0.86
CA PHE A 154 11.09 9.83 0.29
C PHE A 154 10.22 8.60 0.53
N ARG A 155 10.03 8.21 1.79
CA ARG A 155 9.12 7.10 2.12
C ARG A 155 8.36 7.39 3.41
N ILE A 156 7.04 7.42 3.31
CA ILE A 156 6.13 7.64 4.44
C ILE A 156 5.22 6.44 4.63
N ARG A 157 4.87 6.14 5.86
CA ARG A 157 3.82 5.18 6.25
C ARG A 157 2.59 5.94 6.70
N ILE A 158 1.44 5.54 6.18
CA ILE A 158 0.13 6.00 6.62
C ILE A 158 -0.57 4.82 7.28
N GLN A 159 -0.90 4.94 8.57
CA GLN A 159 -1.69 3.95 9.29
C GLN A 159 -3.14 4.42 9.34
N VAL A 160 -4.08 3.53 9.04
CA VAL A 160 -5.49 3.91 8.99
C VAL A 160 -6.36 2.73 9.40
N GLN A 161 -7.44 3.03 10.13
CA GLN A 161 -8.40 2.01 10.55
C GLN A 161 -9.24 1.55 9.37
N LYS A 162 -9.55 0.26 9.32
CA LYS A 162 -10.32 -0.34 8.21
C LYS A 162 -11.64 0.37 7.89
N ASN A 163 -12.36 0.83 8.91
CA ASN A 163 -13.66 1.50 8.77
C ASN A 163 -13.57 2.84 8.01
N GLU A 164 -12.39 3.44 7.89
CA GLU A 164 -12.17 4.69 7.16
C GLU A 164 -11.78 4.47 5.70
N ILE A 165 -11.52 3.21 5.29
CA ILE A 165 -10.94 2.87 4.00
C ILE A 165 -11.99 2.26 3.06
N ALA A 166 -12.51 3.06 2.13
CA ALA A 166 -13.50 2.57 1.17
C ALA A 166 -12.93 1.67 0.04
N LEU A 167 -11.61 1.63 -0.14
CA LEU A 167 -10.93 0.84 -1.18
C LEU A 167 -10.69 -0.62 -0.77
N ILE A 168 -10.89 -0.95 0.51
CA ILE A 168 -10.78 -2.30 1.05
C ILE A 168 -12.15 -2.71 1.59
N ASN A 169 -12.72 -3.79 1.08
CA ASN A 169 -14.05 -4.25 1.46
C ASN A 169 -14.05 -5.75 1.76
N ASP A 170 -14.77 -6.15 2.81
CA ASP A 170 -14.71 -7.52 3.35
C ASP A 170 -15.84 -8.44 2.92
N GLU A 171 -16.67 -8.04 1.95
CA GLU A 171 -17.92 -8.75 1.68
C GLU A 171 -18.00 -9.30 0.27
N ILE A 172 -17.58 -10.57 0.14
CA ILE A 172 -18.22 -11.52 -0.78
C ILE A 172 -18.53 -12.78 0.03
N LYS A 173 -19.83 -13.04 0.22
CA LYS A 173 -20.31 -14.36 0.66
C LYS A 173 -19.95 -15.33 -0.47
N GLY A 174 -19.14 -16.35 -0.17
CA GLY A 174 -18.77 -17.39 -1.13
C GLY A 174 -19.97 -18.15 -1.73
N VAL A 175 -19.66 -19.17 -2.52
CA VAL A 175 -20.63 -19.81 -3.43
C VAL A 175 -21.62 -20.75 -2.70
N SER A 176 -21.36 -21.13 -1.43
CA SER A 176 -22.14 -22.12 -0.68
C SER A 176 -22.46 -21.66 0.74
N ILE A 177 -23.69 -21.95 1.20
CA ILE A 177 -24.19 -21.59 2.53
C ILE A 177 -23.25 -22.09 3.65
N PHE A 178 -22.60 -23.25 3.47
CA PHE A 178 -21.69 -23.83 4.47
C PHE A 178 -20.30 -23.18 4.49
N SER A 179 -19.68 -22.90 3.34
CA SER A 179 -18.34 -22.30 3.29
C SER A 179 -18.34 -20.79 3.64
N ASN A 180 -19.46 -20.12 3.44
CA ASN A 180 -19.65 -18.70 3.75
C ASN A 180 -19.58 -18.38 5.25
N GLN A 181 -19.86 -19.39 6.07
CA GLN A 181 -19.82 -19.27 7.51
C GLN A 181 -18.38 -19.22 8.03
N PHE A 182 -17.44 -19.89 7.35
CA PHE A 182 -16.06 -20.10 7.83
C PHE A 182 -15.01 -19.25 7.12
N THR A 183 -15.32 -18.70 5.94
CA THR A 183 -14.37 -17.88 5.19
C THR A 183 -14.86 -16.44 5.04
N ASN A 184 -13.93 -15.51 4.96
CA ASN A 184 -14.16 -14.13 4.57
C ASN A 184 -13.38 -13.82 3.29
N THR A 185 -13.93 -12.96 2.43
CA THR A 185 -13.24 -12.51 1.21
C THR A 185 -13.02 -11.01 1.30
N GLU A 186 -11.77 -10.59 1.34
CA GLU A 186 -11.37 -9.19 1.30
C GLU A 186 -10.97 -8.80 -0.11
N ILE A 187 -11.56 -7.72 -0.62
CA ILE A 187 -11.27 -7.12 -1.91
C ILE A 187 -10.50 -5.82 -1.67
N ILE A 188 -9.37 -5.67 -2.35
CA ILE A 188 -8.58 -4.45 -2.39
C ILE A 188 -8.64 -3.89 -3.82
N ASP A 189 -9.25 -2.72 -3.98
CA ASP A 189 -9.34 -1.96 -5.24
C ASP A 189 -8.37 -0.77 -5.16
N PHE A 190 -7.07 -1.05 -5.31
CA PHE A 190 -6.03 -0.03 -5.19
C PHE A 190 -5.88 0.73 -6.50
N ARG A 191 -5.88 2.07 -6.40
CA ARG A 191 -5.68 2.96 -7.55
C ARG A 191 -4.75 4.12 -7.21
N LEU A 192 -3.94 4.51 -8.18
CA LEU A 192 -3.06 5.66 -8.15
C LEU A 192 -3.25 6.47 -9.44
N ASN A 193 -3.43 7.78 -9.31
CA ASN A 193 -3.62 8.74 -10.40
C ASN A 193 -4.81 8.42 -11.33
N ASP A 194 -5.83 7.68 -10.88
CA ASP A 194 -7.12 7.57 -11.56
C ASP A 194 -7.95 8.85 -11.35
N VAL A 195 -7.51 9.94 -11.98
CA VAL A 195 -8.07 11.29 -11.83
C VAL A 195 -9.55 11.36 -12.27
N ARG A 196 -9.99 10.45 -13.13
CA ARG A 196 -11.40 10.38 -13.59
C ARG A 196 -12.35 9.98 -12.46
N SER A 197 -11.84 9.24 -11.49
CA SER A 197 -12.58 8.82 -10.29
C SER A 197 -12.54 9.85 -9.15
N CYS A 198 -11.79 10.95 -9.33
CA CYS A 198 -11.55 11.96 -8.31
C CYS A 198 -12.65 13.03 -8.23
N SER A 199 -12.78 13.69 -7.08
CA SER A 199 -13.68 14.83 -6.88
C SER A 199 -13.25 16.01 -7.73
N GLU A 200 -14.18 16.93 -8.03
CA GLU A 200 -13.86 18.14 -8.81
C GLU A 200 -12.78 18.98 -8.12
N GLU A 201 -12.86 19.10 -6.79
CA GLU A 201 -11.86 19.81 -5.98
C GLU A 201 -10.47 19.19 -6.12
N LEU A 202 -10.35 17.86 -6.00
CA LEU A 202 -9.06 17.18 -6.15
C LEU A 202 -8.54 17.28 -7.59
N ARG A 203 -9.42 17.16 -8.59
CA ARG A 203 -9.06 17.32 -10.01
C ARG A 203 -8.51 18.72 -10.28
N GLU A 204 -9.11 19.76 -9.71
CA GLU A 204 -8.62 21.13 -9.82
C GLU A 204 -7.22 21.28 -9.21
N GLN A 205 -6.99 20.74 -8.01
CA GLN A 205 -5.68 20.77 -7.35
C GLN A 205 -4.62 19.99 -8.15
N PHE A 206 -4.96 18.80 -8.64
CA PHE A 206 -4.08 17.96 -9.44
C PHE A 206 -3.72 18.63 -10.78
N ASN A 207 -4.67 19.32 -11.42
CA ASN A 207 -4.44 20.02 -12.69
C ASN A 207 -3.67 21.34 -12.53
N LYS A 208 -3.73 21.99 -11.34
CA LYS A 208 -2.90 23.16 -11.03
C LYS A 208 -1.43 22.78 -10.80
N GLY A 209 -1.19 21.54 -10.38
CA GLY A 209 0.15 21.00 -10.21
C GLY A 209 0.74 20.41 -11.48
N ASN A 210 2.00 20.00 -11.37
CA ASN A 210 2.73 19.28 -12.41
C ASN A 210 2.68 17.78 -12.14
N LYS A 211 2.56 17.00 -13.22
CA LYS A 211 2.54 15.53 -13.16
C LYS A 211 3.96 14.98 -13.24
N PHE A 212 4.24 13.95 -12.47
CA PHE A 212 5.47 13.17 -12.64
C PHE A 212 5.39 12.30 -13.89
N GLY A 213 6.51 12.17 -14.60
CA GLY A 213 6.71 11.08 -15.55
C GLY A 213 7.07 9.81 -14.79
N PHE A 214 6.10 8.95 -14.48
CA PHE A 214 6.43 7.73 -13.74
C PHE A 214 7.18 6.73 -14.61
N LEU A 215 8.39 6.38 -14.17
CA LEU A 215 9.24 5.36 -14.79
C LEU A 215 8.77 3.96 -14.44
N ALA A 216 8.30 3.77 -13.21
CA ALA A 216 7.72 2.54 -12.74
C ALA A 216 6.86 2.75 -11.49
N ILE A 217 5.89 1.86 -11.31
CA ILE A 217 5.06 1.76 -10.11
C ILE A 217 5.19 0.32 -9.62
N HIS A 218 5.72 0.15 -8.42
CA HIS A 218 5.88 -1.13 -7.73
C HIS A 218 4.85 -1.20 -6.61
N TYR A 219 3.96 -2.18 -6.67
CA TYR A 219 2.93 -2.40 -5.65
C TYR A 219 3.16 -3.77 -5.00
N LEU A 220 3.37 -3.76 -3.69
CA LEU A 220 3.67 -4.93 -2.87
C LEU A 220 2.56 -5.12 -1.83
N ILE A 221 1.82 -6.22 -1.91
CA ILE A 221 0.81 -6.58 -0.91
C ILE A 221 1.40 -7.68 -0.03
N LEU A 222 1.46 -7.44 1.28
CA LEU A 222 1.93 -8.45 2.24
C LEU A 222 0.72 -9.08 2.91
N ARG A 223 0.69 -10.41 2.93
CA ARG A 223 -0.41 -11.20 3.51
C ARG A 223 0.10 -12.40 4.26
N ASN A 224 -0.75 -12.94 5.13
CA ASN A 224 -0.47 -14.23 5.73
C ASN A 224 -0.43 -15.32 4.64
N ALA A 225 0.48 -16.27 4.75
CA ALA A 225 0.61 -17.40 3.82
C ALA A 225 -0.63 -18.30 3.80
N ASN A 226 -1.46 -18.26 4.86
CA ASN A 226 -2.73 -18.96 4.93
C ASN A 226 -3.85 -18.28 4.12
N ASP A 227 -3.66 -17.01 3.71
CA ASP A 227 -4.65 -16.29 2.92
C ASP A 227 -4.56 -16.74 1.46
N ALA A 228 -5.68 -17.19 0.89
CA ALA A 228 -5.73 -17.56 -0.52
C ALA A 228 -5.92 -16.31 -1.39
N MET A 229 -4.92 -15.99 -2.21
CA MET A 229 -5.05 -14.91 -3.20
C MET A 229 -5.88 -15.39 -4.40
N ILE A 230 -6.95 -14.67 -4.70
CA ILE A 230 -7.78 -14.84 -5.89
C ILE A 230 -7.57 -13.59 -6.74
N HIS A 231 -6.56 -13.62 -7.61
CA HIS A 231 -6.22 -12.48 -8.47
C HIS A 231 -6.75 -12.64 -9.89
N TYR A 232 -7.32 -11.57 -10.42
CA TYR A 232 -7.68 -11.46 -11.83
C TYR A 232 -7.13 -10.12 -12.35
N GLY A 233 -6.00 -10.13 -13.03
CA GLY A 233 -5.39 -8.88 -13.49
C GLY A 233 -3.97 -9.04 -14.00
N LYS A 234 -3.10 -8.10 -13.61
CA LYS A 234 -1.69 -8.03 -14.01
C LYS A 234 -0.90 -9.24 -13.53
N GLU A 235 0.24 -9.49 -14.19
CA GLU A 235 1.20 -10.51 -13.77
C GLU A 235 1.70 -10.23 -12.34
N ILE A 236 1.63 -11.25 -11.48
CA ILE A 236 2.09 -11.17 -10.09
C ILE A 236 3.31 -12.06 -9.93
N ASN A 237 4.35 -11.51 -9.32
CA ASN A 237 5.43 -12.31 -8.74
C ASN A 237 5.18 -12.42 -7.24
N SER A 238 5.39 -13.60 -6.65
CA SER A 238 5.26 -13.77 -5.19
C SER A 238 6.50 -14.40 -4.59
N ARG A 239 6.82 -14.03 -3.35
CA ARG A 239 7.88 -14.64 -2.56
C ARG A 239 7.54 -14.63 -1.08
N MET A 240 8.08 -15.60 -0.34
CA MET A 240 8.05 -15.52 1.13
C MET A 240 8.88 -14.34 1.61
N LEU A 241 8.41 -13.66 2.65
CA LEU A 241 9.10 -12.54 3.24
C LEU A 241 10.21 -13.03 4.18
N GLU A 242 11.41 -12.49 4.01
CA GLU A 242 12.59 -12.79 4.82
C GLU A 242 12.42 -12.19 6.23
N ASN A 243 11.86 -12.93 7.19
CA ASN A 243 11.47 -12.38 8.50
C ASN A 243 12.58 -11.60 9.21
N ASP A 244 13.81 -12.13 9.22
CA ASP A 244 14.96 -11.49 9.86
C ASP A 244 15.30 -10.11 9.30
N LEU A 245 14.98 -9.90 8.02
CA LEU A 245 15.20 -8.64 7.33
C LEU A 245 14.09 -7.63 7.63
N TRP A 246 12.85 -8.10 7.71
CA TRP A 246 11.67 -7.25 7.74
C TRP A 246 11.08 -7.02 9.14
N LYS A 247 11.54 -7.74 10.17
CA LYS A 247 11.03 -7.66 11.55
C LYS A 247 11.14 -6.29 12.22
N SER A 248 12.11 -5.47 11.82
CA SER A 248 12.24 -4.09 12.32
C SER A 248 11.43 -3.08 11.51
N TYR A 249 10.84 -3.51 10.39
CA TYR A 249 10.14 -2.65 9.44
C TYR A 249 8.60 -2.89 9.48
N ILE A 250 8.16 -4.14 9.61
CA ILE A 250 6.75 -4.53 9.74
C ILE A 250 6.51 -5.01 11.18
N ASP A 251 5.60 -4.33 11.87
CA ASP A 251 5.18 -4.72 13.20
C ASP A 251 4.44 -6.07 13.12
N GLY A 252 4.84 -7.04 13.95
CA GLY A 252 4.22 -8.36 13.94
C GLY A 252 4.62 -9.24 12.75
N ALA A 253 5.68 -8.87 12.01
CA ALA A 253 6.24 -9.72 10.97
C ALA A 253 6.59 -11.10 11.52
N ASN A 254 6.08 -12.14 10.87
CA ASN A 254 6.40 -13.54 11.18
C ASN A 254 6.90 -14.26 9.91
N HIS A 255 7.22 -15.56 10.03
CA HIS A 255 7.73 -16.36 8.92
C HIS A 255 6.66 -16.74 7.88
N ASN A 256 5.39 -16.45 8.16
CA ASN A 256 4.24 -16.84 7.35
C ASN A 256 3.69 -15.63 6.58
N ILE A 257 4.56 -14.75 6.07
CA ILE A 257 4.14 -13.61 5.25
C ILE A 257 4.58 -13.86 3.81
N ILE A 258 3.64 -13.73 2.87
CA ILE A 258 3.89 -13.72 1.43
C ILE A 258 3.80 -12.29 0.94
N ALA A 259 4.78 -11.90 0.12
CA ALA A 259 4.79 -10.63 -0.57
C ALA A 259 4.38 -10.83 -2.04
N TYR A 260 3.24 -10.25 -2.43
CA TYR A 260 2.74 -10.24 -3.80
C TYR A 260 3.14 -8.95 -4.49
N HIS A 261 3.96 -9.05 -5.54
CA HIS A 261 4.52 -7.93 -6.28
C HIS A 261 3.86 -7.78 -7.63
N ILE A 262 3.16 -6.65 -7.80
CA ILE A 262 2.56 -6.18 -9.04
C ILE A 262 3.35 -4.96 -9.50
N LYS A 263 3.66 -4.86 -10.80
CA LYS A 263 4.45 -3.75 -11.33
C LYS A 263 3.90 -3.21 -12.65
N SER A 264 4.08 -1.92 -12.86
CA SER A 264 3.93 -1.26 -14.16
C SER A 264 5.20 -0.47 -14.44
N LYS A 265 5.65 -0.44 -15.69
CA LYS A 265 6.88 0.24 -16.11
C LYS A 265 6.61 1.06 -17.37
N ALA A 266 7.29 2.19 -17.48
CA ALA A 266 7.26 3.03 -18.68
C ALA A 266 7.77 2.26 -19.90
N ASP A 267 7.16 2.53 -21.05
CA ASP A 267 7.56 1.94 -22.32
C ASP A 267 8.85 2.59 -22.81
N ARG A 268 9.80 1.75 -23.24
CA ARG A 268 11.10 2.20 -23.75
C ARG A 268 11.30 1.78 -25.18
N ILE A 269 11.78 2.70 -26.01
CA ILE A 269 12.11 2.42 -27.41
C ILE A 269 13.61 2.63 -27.62
N TYR A 270 14.23 1.71 -28.37
CA TYR A 270 15.63 1.83 -28.73
C TYR A 270 15.81 2.88 -29.84
N ASN A 271 16.48 3.98 -29.51
CA ASN A 271 16.82 5.01 -30.47
C ASN A 271 18.16 4.67 -31.14
N ARG A 272 18.10 4.31 -32.44
CA ARG A 272 19.28 3.94 -33.23
C ARG A 272 20.28 5.09 -33.43
N LYS A 273 19.85 6.35 -33.32
CA LYS A 273 20.74 7.52 -33.50
C LYS A 273 21.57 7.78 -32.26
N THR A 274 20.98 7.64 -31.07
CA THR A 274 21.66 7.86 -29.79
C THR A 274 22.27 6.58 -29.22
N GLY A 275 21.91 5.41 -29.77
CA GLY A 275 22.38 4.10 -29.31
C GLY A 275 21.84 3.73 -27.92
N ARG A 276 20.74 4.37 -27.48
CA ARG A 276 20.20 4.26 -26.13
C ARG A 276 18.69 4.02 -26.15
N TYR A 277 18.18 3.43 -25.08
CA TYR A 277 16.75 3.33 -24.86
C TYR A 277 16.23 4.65 -24.28
N GLU A 278 15.22 5.21 -24.92
CA GLU A 278 14.53 6.43 -24.51
C GLU A 278 13.11 6.09 -24.06
N ILE A 279 12.56 6.88 -23.15
CA ILE A 279 11.17 6.71 -22.71
C ILE A 279 10.25 7.15 -23.85
N ASN A 280 9.35 6.26 -24.26
CA ASN A 280 8.30 6.58 -25.21
C ASN A 280 7.03 7.05 -24.49
N ASN A 281 6.57 6.25 -23.51
CA ASN A 281 5.39 6.57 -22.72
C ASN A 281 5.70 6.33 -21.23
N TYR A 282 5.41 7.33 -20.40
CA TYR A 282 5.40 7.15 -18.94
C TYR A 282 4.16 6.39 -18.48
N VAL A 283 4.21 5.85 -17.27
CA VAL A 283 3.03 5.30 -16.62
C VAL A 283 2.16 6.44 -16.11
N GLU A 284 0.95 6.61 -16.65
CA GLU A 284 0.07 7.72 -16.25
C GLU A 284 -0.75 7.40 -14.98
N ASP A 285 -1.24 6.16 -14.89
CA ASP A 285 -2.06 5.67 -13.78
C ASP A 285 -1.72 4.20 -13.43
N PHE A 286 -2.19 3.76 -12.27
CA PHE A 286 -2.11 2.38 -11.85
C PHE A 286 -3.40 1.95 -11.17
N SER A 287 -3.93 0.81 -11.59
CA SER A 287 -5.04 0.13 -10.93
C SER A 287 -4.72 -1.36 -10.73
N ASP A 288 -5.14 -1.88 -9.59
CA ASP A 288 -5.08 -3.30 -9.26
C ASP A 288 -6.28 -3.71 -8.39
N LEU A 289 -6.94 -4.81 -8.78
CA LEU A 289 -8.04 -5.40 -8.02
C LEU A 289 -7.60 -6.78 -7.53
N SER A 290 -7.23 -6.84 -6.26
CA SER A 290 -6.79 -8.07 -5.60
C SER A 290 -7.88 -8.59 -4.67
N ARG A 291 -8.08 -9.91 -4.60
CA ARG A 291 -8.97 -10.56 -3.63
C ARG A 291 -8.22 -11.56 -2.79
N PHE A 292 -8.53 -11.62 -1.50
CA PHE A 292 -7.91 -12.52 -0.54
C PHE A 292 -8.99 -13.20 0.28
N GLN A 293 -8.93 -14.53 0.37
CA GLN A 293 -9.83 -15.32 1.18
C GLN A 293 -9.10 -15.82 2.43
N TYR A 294 -9.66 -15.56 3.60
CA TYR A 294 -9.09 -15.97 4.89
C TYR A 294 -10.14 -16.60 5.80
N GLU A 295 -9.70 -17.39 6.79
CA GLU A 295 -10.60 -18.07 7.72
C GLU A 295 -11.12 -17.12 8.81
N LYS A 296 -12.41 -17.19 9.11
CA LYS A 296 -13.03 -16.49 10.23
C LYS A 296 -12.67 -17.19 11.54
N GLY A 297 -12.58 -16.42 12.63
CA GLY A 297 -12.41 -16.96 13.99
C GLY A 297 -13.42 -18.08 14.27
N THR A 298 -12.92 -19.31 14.31
CA THR A 298 -13.72 -20.53 14.30
C THR A 298 -14.36 -20.84 15.65
N THR A 299 -13.86 -20.27 16.76
CA THR A 299 -14.28 -20.64 18.12
C THR A 299 -15.76 -20.37 18.36
N ARG A 300 -16.27 -19.16 18.07
CA ARG A 300 -17.69 -18.83 18.25
C ARG A 300 -18.58 -19.66 17.33
N ILE A 301 -18.14 -19.89 16.10
CA ILE A 301 -18.86 -20.70 15.13
C ILE A 301 -18.96 -22.13 15.63
N LEU A 302 -17.83 -22.74 16.02
CA LEU A 302 -17.74 -24.09 16.55
C LEU A 302 -18.61 -24.26 17.80
N THR A 303 -18.59 -23.29 18.74
CA THR A 303 -19.47 -23.30 19.91
C THR A 303 -20.95 -23.30 19.52
N MET A 304 -21.37 -22.47 18.55
CA MET A 304 -22.75 -22.47 18.05
C MET A 304 -23.12 -23.81 17.39
N TYR A 305 -22.22 -24.42 16.63
CA TYR A 305 -22.44 -25.75 16.03
C TYR A 305 -22.58 -26.84 17.10
N VAL A 306 -21.71 -26.87 18.11
CA VAL A 306 -21.78 -27.82 19.22
C VAL A 306 -23.10 -27.67 19.98
N MET A 307 -23.50 -26.43 20.29
CA MET A 307 -24.80 -26.15 20.93
C MET A 307 -25.98 -26.58 20.05
N GLY A 308 -25.89 -26.39 18.73
CA GLY A 308 -26.89 -26.86 17.77
C GLY A 308 -27.03 -28.39 17.74
N ILE A 309 -25.91 -29.12 17.76
CA ILE A 309 -25.90 -30.59 17.81
C ILE A 309 -26.51 -31.09 19.12
N ILE A 310 -26.15 -30.49 20.26
CA ILE A 310 -26.74 -30.82 21.57
C ILE A 310 -28.25 -30.57 21.55
N GLY A 311 -28.69 -29.44 20.99
CA GLY A 311 -30.10 -29.09 20.84
C GLY A 311 -30.88 -30.08 19.98
N LEU A 312 -30.33 -30.47 18.82
CA LEU A 312 -30.92 -31.49 17.95
C LEU A 312 -30.98 -32.86 18.64
N GLY A 313 -29.94 -33.24 19.39
CA GLY A 313 -29.92 -34.45 20.19
C GLY A 313 -31.02 -34.46 21.26
N ALA A 314 -31.21 -33.33 21.97
CA ALA A 314 -32.27 -33.19 22.96
C ALA A 314 -33.68 -33.29 22.33
N ILE A 315 -33.91 -32.60 21.20
CA ILE A 315 -35.18 -32.65 20.46
C ILE A 315 -35.44 -34.07 19.96
N GLY A 316 -34.42 -34.73 19.38
CA GLY A 316 -34.50 -36.11 18.92
C GLY A 316 -34.85 -37.08 20.06
N GLY A 317 -34.25 -36.90 21.24
CA GLY A 317 -34.57 -37.67 22.43
C GLY A 317 -36.01 -37.48 22.91
N VAL A 318 -36.51 -36.24 22.93
CA VAL A 318 -37.92 -35.94 23.30
C VAL A 318 -38.89 -36.54 22.29
N LEU A 319 -38.64 -36.37 20.99
CA LEU A 319 -39.47 -36.94 19.92
C LEU A 319 -39.46 -38.47 19.96
N GLY A 320 -38.29 -39.08 20.16
CA GLY A 320 -38.16 -40.54 20.32
C GLY A 320 -39.00 -41.07 21.48
N ASN A 321 -38.97 -40.40 22.63
CA ASN A 321 -39.80 -40.76 23.78
C ASN A 321 -41.31 -40.59 23.51
N LEU A 322 -41.72 -39.54 22.79
CA LEU A 322 -43.12 -39.33 22.41
C LEU A 322 -43.61 -40.42 21.45
N ILE A 323 -42.80 -40.76 20.45
CA ILE A 323 -43.09 -41.81 19.47
C ILE A 323 -43.17 -43.18 20.15
N SER A 324 -42.21 -43.50 21.04
CA SER A 324 -42.23 -44.75 21.81
C SER A 324 -43.53 -44.90 22.64
N LYS A 325 -43.98 -43.82 23.29
CA LYS A 325 -45.26 -43.82 24.02
C LYS A 325 -46.49 -44.01 23.12
N LEU A 326 -46.47 -43.45 21.90
CA LEU A 326 -47.57 -43.56 20.93
C LEU A 326 -47.69 -44.96 20.33
N ILE A 327 -46.56 -45.66 20.12
CA ILE A 327 -46.52 -46.98 19.47
C ILE A 327 -46.86 -48.12 20.46
N LYS A 328 -46.99 -47.86 21.76
CA LYS A 328 -47.18 -48.87 22.82
C LYS A 328 -46.18 -50.02 22.69
N LEU A 329 -44.89 -49.67 22.79
CA LEU A 329 -43.85 -50.60 23.24
C LEU A 329 -43.64 -50.41 24.74
#